data_AF-A0A2V9BE11-F1
#
_entry.id   AF-A0A2V9BE11-F1
#
_cell.length_a   1.000
_cell.length_b   1.000
_cell.length_c   1.000
_cell.angle_alpha   90.00
_cell.angle_beta   90.00
_cell.angle_gamma   90.00
#
_symmetry.space_group_name_H-M   'P 1'
#
loop_
_entity.id
_entity.type
_entity.pdbx_description
1 polymer ?
#
loop_
_entity_poly.entity_id
_entity_poly.type
_entity_poly.pdbx_seq_one_letter_code
_entity_poly.pdbx_strand_id
1 'polypeptide(L)' 'MLQPLTGRKEWKFFSVLPKAAPGLAAAWWAVLLLRGILPAAFAIAMGVLVGAVQRGDPLAGPLAFAGSIFVLL' A
#
# COMPACT_ATOMS: atom_id res chain seq x y z
N MET A 1 -30.98 31.17 2.76
CA MET A 1 -29.85 31.48 3.65
C MET A 1 -28.97 30.23 3.77
N LEU A 2 -28.00 30.05 2.88
CA LEU A 2 -27.05 28.93 2.94
C LEU A 2 -25.77 29.46 3.58
N GLN A 3 -25.58 29.18 4.86
CA GLN A 3 -24.32 29.50 5.54
C GLN A 3 -23.21 28.61 4.98
N PRO A 4 -22.08 29.17 4.52
CA PRO A 4 -20.94 28.36 4.11
C PRO A 4 -20.46 27.54 5.30
N LEU A 5 -20.48 26.21 5.17
CA LEU A 5 -20.00 25.25 6.17
C LEU A 5 -18.49 25.39 6.47
N THR A 6 -17.80 26.28 5.76
CA THR A 6 -16.38 26.64 5.87
C THR A 6 -16.03 27.43 7.14
N GLY A 7 -17.00 27.87 7.94
CA GLY A 7 -16.77 28.56 9.22
C GLY A 7 -16.40 27.65 10.40
N ARG A 8 -16.38 26.32 10.22
CA ARG A 8 -16.12 25.36 11.30
C ARG A 8 -14.63 25.34 11.69
N LYS A 9 -14.34 25.67 12.96
CA LYS A 9 -13.00 25.62 13.58
C LYS A 9 -12.30 24.26 13.40
N GLU A 10 -13.07 23.19 13.21
CA GLU A 10 -12.61 21.83 12.97
C GLU A 10 -11.72 21.74 11.71
N TRP A 11 -12.09 22.42 10.63
CA TRP A 11 -11.26 22.46 9.41
C TRP A 11 -9.96 23.23 9.60
N LYS A 12 -9.97 24.26 10.45
CA LYS A 12 -8.76 25.04 10.75
C LYS A 12 -7.77 24.22 11.60
N PHE A 13 -8.25 23.39 12.53
CA PHE A 13 -7.42 22.47 13.32
C PHE A 13 -6.87 21.30 12.47
N PHE A 14 -7.69 20.75 11.57
CA PHE A 14 -7.23 19.76 10.59
C PHE A 14 -6.25 20.33 9.56
N SER A 15 -6.24 21.64 9.33
CA SER A 15 -5.33 22.31 8.39
C SER A 15 -3.96 22.66 9.01
N VAL A 16 -3.84 22.79 10.34
CA VAL A 16 -2.53 22.97 11.01
C VAL A 16 -1.79 21.65 11.29
N LEU A 17 -2.50 20.52 11.43
CA LEU A 17 -1.88 19.19 11.61
C LEU A 17 -0.94 18.76 10.46
N PRO A 18 -1.28 18.90 9.16
CA PRO A 18 -0.36 18.59 8.07
C PRO A 18 0.79 19.61 7.94
N LYS A 19 0.70 20.78 8.60
CA LYS A 19 1.72 21.83 8.53
C LYS A 19 2.85 21.65 9.55
N ALA A 20 2.62 20.88 10.62
CA ALA A 20 3.64 20.52 11.61
C ALA A 20 4.47 19.29 11.20
N ALA A 21 3.91 18.38 10.39
CA ALA A 21 4.58 17.14 9.98
C ALA A 21 4.20 16.69 8.55
N PRO A 22 4.48 17.48 7.51
CA PRO A 22 4.20 17.11 6.12
C PRO A 22 4.91 15.80 5.71
N GLY A 23 6.11 15.56 6.25
CA GLY A 23 6.84 14.30 6.05
C GLY A 23 6.13 13.10 6.67
N LEU A 24 5.38 13.29 7.76
CA LEU A 24 4.70 12.21 8.47
C LEU A 24 3.37 11.87 7.79
N ALA A 25 2.69 12.86 7.21
CA ALA A 25 1.55 12.63 6.31
C ALA A 25 1.99 11.93 5.00
N ALA A 26 3.13 12.33 4.42
CA ALA A 26 3.69 11.65 3.25
C ALA A 26 4.13 10.21 3.57
N ALA A 27 4.79 9.99 4.71
CA ALA A 27 5.13 8.66 5.19
C ALA A 27 3.88 7.80 5.41
N TRP A 28 2.81 8.38 5.96
CA TRP A 28 1.54 7.70 6.15
C TRP A 28 0.92 7.25 4.81
N TRP A 29 0.87 8.14 3.83
CA TRP A 29 0.40 7.80 2.48
C TRP A 29 1.30 6.77 1.79
N ALA A 30 2.62 6.87 1.97
CA ALA A 30 3.57 5.90 1.45
C ALA A 30 3.36 4.52 2.06
N VAL A 31 3.13 4.43 3.38
CA VAL A 31 2.81 3.17 4.07
C VAL A 31 1.48 2.59 3.57
N LEU A 32 0.44 3.42 3.41
CA LEU A 32 -0.84 2.99 2.83
C LEU A 32 -0.68 2.44 1.41
N LEU A 33 0.07 3.15 0.55
CA LEU A 33 0.37 2.70 -0.80
C LEU A 33 1.17 1.40 -0.80
N LEU A 34 2.23 1.34 -0.01
CA LEU A 34 3.07 0.14 0.12
C LEU A 34 2.23 -1.06 0.56
N ARG A 35 1.36 -0.86 1.56
CA ARG A 35 0.47 -1.90 2.07
C ARG A 35 -0.62 -2.31 1.07
N GLY A 36 -1.04 -1.40 0.19
CA GLY A 36 -1.97 -1.69 -0.92
C GLY A 36 -1.31 -2.40 -2.09
N ILE A 37 -0.03 -2.13 -2.36
CA ILE A 37 0.73 -2.75 -3.46
C ILE A 37 1.19 -4.16 -3.10
N LEU A 38 1.52 -4.42 -1.82
CA LEU A 38 1.92 -5.74 -1.33
C LEU A 38 0.99 -6.90 -1.75
N PRO A 39 -0.34 -6.84 -1.54
CA PRO A 39 -1.25 -7.91 -1.98
C PRO A 39 -1.34 -8.04 -3.50
N ALA A 40 -1.20 -6.95 -4.26
CA ALA A 40 -1.13 -7.00 -5.71
C ALA A 40 0.15 -7.70 -6.20
N ALA A 41 1.30 -7.41 -5.58
CA ALA A 41 2.56 -8.08 -5.86
C ALA A 41 2.48 -9.58 -5.54
N PHE A 42 1.80 -9.94 -4.43
CA PHE A 42 1.59 -11.35 -4.07
C PHE A 42 0.77 -12.10 -5.13
N ALA A 43 -0.29 -11.48 -5.65
CA ALA A 43 -1.10 -12.07 -6.71
C ALA A 43 -0.28 -12.34 -7.99
N ILE A 44 0.61 -11.43 -8.37
CA ILE A 44 1.52 -11.61 -9.52
C ILE A 44 2.49 -12.77 -9.25
N ALA A 45 3.10 -12.82 -8.05
CA ALA A 45 4.01 -13.90 -7.67
C ALA A 45 3.34 -15.28 -7.73
N MET A 46 2.09 -15.37 -7.27
CA MET A 46 1.29 -16.59 -7.39
C MET A 46 1.06 -16.99 -8.86
N GLY A 47 0.79 -16.03 -9.74
CA GLY A 47 0.69 -16.28 -11.18
C GLY A 47 1.99 -16.84 -11.78
N VAL A 48 3.14 -16.28 -11.39
CA VAL A 48 4.46 -16.78 -11.84
C VAL A 48 4.72 -18.18 -11.31
N LEU A 49 4.41 -18.45 -10.05
CA LEU A 49 4.56 -19.78 -9.44
C LEU A 49 3.68 -20.82 -10.13
N VAL A 50 2.40 -20.50 -10.36
CA VAL A 50 1.48 -21.39 -11.10
C VAL A 50 1.98 -21.62 -12.52
N GLY A 51 2.47 -20.59 -13.20
CA GLY A 51 3.04 -20.71 -14.54
C GLY A 51 4.29 -21.60 -14.57
N ALA A 52 5.17 -21.51 -13.57
CA ALA A 52 6.34 -22.37 -13.45
C ALA A 52 5.96 -23.84 -13.17
N VAL A 53 4.95 -24.07 -12.32
CA VAL A 53 4.38 -25.41 -12.08
C VAL A 53 3.83 -26.02 -13.36
N GLN A 54 3.07 -25.24 -14.15
CA GLN A 54 2.49 -25.72 -15.40
C GLN A 54 3.53 -26.07 -16.46
N ARG A 55 4.67 -25.37 -16.47
CA ARG A 55 5.78 -25.60 -17.41
C ARG A 55 6.76 -26.68 -16.96
N GLY A 56 6.65 -27.18 -15.72
CA GLY A 56 7.63 -28.10 -15.14
C GLY A 56 8.99 -27.44 -14.84
N ASP A 57 9.03 -26.11 -14.79
CA ASP A 57 10.23 -25.33 -14.50
C ASP A 57 10.65 -25.47 -13.02
N PRO A 58 11.92 -25.24 -12.68
CA PRO A 58 12.37 -25.24 -11.28
C PRO A 58 11.63 -24.19 -10.43
N LEU A 59 10.96 -24.68 -9.37
CA LEU A 59 10.11 -23.88 -8.49
C LEU A 59 10.87 -22.99 -7.49
N ALA A 60 12.16 -23.23 -7.25
CA ALA A 60 12.90 -22.57 -6.17
C ALA A 60 12.84 -21.03 -6.27
N GLY A 61 13.01 -20.46 -7.48
CA GLY A 61 12.93 -19.02 -7.72
C GLY A 61 11.53 -18.44 -7.48
N PRO A 62 10.50 -18.92 -8.19
CA PRO A 62 9.12 -18.48 -7.99
C PRO A 62 8.60 -18.65 -6.54
N LEU A 63 9.00 -19.74 -5.87
CA LEU A 63 8.59 -20.04 -4.51
C LEU A 63 9.28 -19.12 -3.49
N ALA A 64 10.57 -18.85 -3.65
CA ALA A 64 11.28 -17.87 -2.83
C ALA A 64 10.70 -16.45 -3.01
N PHE A 65 10.32 -16.09 -4.23
CA PHE A 65 9.69 -14.80 -4.52
C PHE A 65 8.31 -14.67 -3.85
N ALA A 66 7.44 -15.66 -4.03
CA ALA A 66 6.12 -15.67 -3.37
C ALA A 66 6.24 -15.70 -1.84
N GLY A 67 7.14 -16.50 -1.29
CA GLY A 67 7.39 -16.59 0.16
C GLY A 67 7.93 -15.28 0.75
N SER A 68 8.80 -14.58 0.02
CA SER A 68 9.32 -13.27 0.47
C SER A 68 8.20 -12.24 0.56
N ILE A 69 7.32 -12.17 -0.44
CA ILE A 69 6.17 -11.26 -0.42
C ILE A 69 5.18 -11.66 0.68
N PHE A 70 4.95 -12.95 0.88
CA PHE A 70 4.09 -13.46 1.95
C PHE A 70 4.56 -13.02 3.35
N VAL A 71 5.88 -13.07 3.62
CA VAL A 71 6.44 -12.64 4.91
C VAL A 71 6.34 -11.13 5.11
N LEU A 72 6.38 -10.35 4.01
CA LEU A 72 6.23 -8.90 4.06
C LEU A 72 4.79 -8.43 4.31
N LEU A 73 3.80 -9.29 4.05
CA LEU A 73 2.36 -9.00 4.06
C LEU A 73 1.75 -9.09 5.47
#